data_AF-A0A2V8TKZ0-F1
#
_entry.id   AF-A0A2V8TKZ0-F1
#
_cell.length_a   1.000
_cell.length_b   1.000
_cell.length_c   1.000
_cell.angle_alpha   90.00
_cell.angle_beta   90.00
_cell.angle_gamma   90.00
#
_symmetry.space_group_name_H-M   'P 1'
#
loop_
_entity.id
_entity.type
_entity.pdbx_description
1 polymer ?
#
loop_
_entity_poly.entity_id
_entity_poly.type
_entity_poly.pdbx_seq_one_letter_code
_entity_poly.pdbx_strand_id
1 'polypeptide(L)'
;MKRIPGLLIAGYLCSVMTAPAEYKAVNPQVSKIVSEVSEERIAEILKKLESFGTRNTFSSQDNPTRGVGAARKWIYEQFRGYSPRFEVSFDQYRLKKDETRGSRIISDVDLYNVVAVLPGTVN
;
A
#
# COMPACT_ATOMS: atom_id res chain seq x y z
N MET A 1 -66.15 5.81 -57.40
CA MET A 1 -64.68 5.87 -57.55
C MET A 1 -64.15 6.74 -56.42
N LYS A 2 -63.49 6.11 -55.43
CA LYS A 2 -63.20 6.69 -54.11
C LYS A 2 -61.94 7.57 -54.14
N ARG A 3 -62.04 8.76 -53.54
CA ARG A 3 -60.94 9.72 -53.34
C ARG A 3 -60.01 9.20 -52.24
N ILE A 4 -58.70 9.29 -52.46
CA ILE A 4 -57.66 8.98 -51.48
C ILE A 4 -57.39 10.26 -50.65
N PRO A 5 -57.51 10.25 -49.31
CA PRO A 5 -56.94 11.30 -48.49
C PRO A 5 -55.54 10.88 -48.00
N GLY A 6 -54.62 11.83 -48.06
CA GLY A 6 -53.20 11.66 -47.77
C GLY A 6 -52.90 11.17 -46.36
N LEU A 7 -51.92 10.28 -46.28
CA LEU A 7 -51.37 9.72 -45.06
C LEU A 7 -50.37 10.73 -44.45
N LEU A 8 -50.77 11.42 -43.38
CA LEU A 8 -49.85 12.21 -42.56
C LEU A 8 -49.14 11.27 -41.58
N ILE A 9 -47.84 11.02 -41.80
CA ILE A 9 -46.99 10.28 -40.87
C ILE A 9 -46.57 11.25 -39.76
N ALA A 10 -47.23 11.15 -38.60
CA ALA A 10 -46.80 11.83 -37.38
C ALA A 10 -45.58 11.10 -36.81
N GLY A 11 -44.38 11.65 -37.01
CA GLY A 11 -43.15 11.13 -36.41
C GLY A 11 -43.16 11.35 -34.90
N TYR A 12 -43.25 10.26 -34.13
CA TYR A 12 -43.10 10.30 -32.68
C TYR A 12 -41.60 10.39 -32.35
N LEU A 13 -41.10 11.59 -32.02
CA LEU A 13 -39.78 11.72 -31.40
C LEU A 13 -39.87 11.21 -29.96
N CYS A 14 -39.40 9.99 -29.73
CA CYS A 14 -39.18 9.46 -28.39
C CYS A 14 -37.87 10.05 -27.84
N SER A 15 -37.95 11.16 -27.11
CA SER A 15 -36.81 11.68 -26.35
C SER A 15 -36.46 10.71 -25.23
N VAL A 16 -35.33 10.01 -25.36
CA VAL A 16 -34.75 9.24 -24.27
C VAL A 16 -34.27 10.23 -23.21
N MET A 17 -34.97 10.34 -22.08
CA MET A 17 -34.48 11.09 -20.94
C MET A 17 -33.38 10.28 -20.26
N THR A 18 -32.12 10.63 -20.49
CA THR A 18 -31.00 10.14 -19.70
C THR A 18 -31.10 10.77 -18.31
N ALA A 19 -31.44 9.97 -17.30
CA ALA A 19 -31.36 10.40 -15.91
C ALA A 19 -29.89 10.74 -15.59
N PRO A 20 -29.60 11.89 -14.94
CA PRO A 20 -28.24 12.20 -14.51
C PRO A 20 -27.77 11.11 -13.53
N ALA A 21 -26.55 10.63 -13.72
CA ALA A 21 -25.93 9.68 -12.80
C ALA A 21 -25.83 10.34 -11.41
N GLU A 22 -26.53 9.78 -10.44
CA GLU A 22 -26.51 10.26 -9.06
C GLU A 22 -25.18 9.79 -8.43
N TYR A 23 -24.19 10.68 -8.41
CA TYR A 23 -22.94 10.42 -7.69
C TYR A 23 -23.25 10.36 -6.21
N LYS A 24 -23.09 9.19 -5.59
CA LYS A 24 -23.21 9.05 -4.14
C LYS A 24 -22.29 10.05 -3.44
N ALA A 25 -22.84 10.76 -2.45
CA ALA A 25 -22.06 11.65 -1.61
C ALA A 25 -20.88 10.90 -0.97
N VAL A 26 -19.72 11.56 -0.88
CA VAL A 26 -18.52 10.98 -0.29
C VAL A 26 -18.79 10.61 1.17
N ASN A 27 -18.44 9.39 1.57
CA ASN A 27 -18.62 8.94 2.94
C ASN A 27 -17.78 9.82 3.91
N PRO A 28 -18.40 10.50 4.90
CA PRO A 28 -17.68 11.39 5.81
C PRO A 28 -16.56 10.70 6.60
N GLN A 29 -16.74 9.44 6.98
CA GLN A 29 -15.70 8.65 7.67
C GLN A 29 -14.49 8.43 6.76
N VAL A 30 -14.70 8.12 5.49
CA VAL A 30 -13.63 7.95 4.52
C VAL A 30 -12.91 9.28 4.30
N SER A 31 -13.65 10.38 4.14
CA SER A 31 -13.07 11.73 4.00
C SER A 31 -12.19 12.09 5.19
N LYS A 32 -12.61 11.74 6.41
CA LYS A 32 -11.81 11.97 7.62
C LYS A 32 -10.50 11.16 7.59
N ILE A 33 -10.56 9.86 7.31
CA ILE A 33 -9.37 8.99 7.24
C ILE A 33 -8.36 9.54 6.21
N VAL A 34 -8.84 9.92 5.03
CA VAL A 34 -7.97 10.48 3.98
C VAL A 34 -7.35 11.80 4.42
N SER A 35 -8.09 12.66 5.13
CA SER A 35 -7.57 13.94 5.63
C SER A 35 -6.47 13.81 6.70
N GLU A 36 -6.35 12.65 7.34
CA GLU A 36 -5.32 12.36 8.34
C GLU A 36 -3.99 11.88 7.69
N VAL A 37 -3.98 11.64 6.37
CA VAL A 37 -2.74 11.31 5.63
C VAL A 37 -1.90 12.57 5.47
N SER A 38 -0.69 12.56 6.04
CA SER A 38 0.26 13.68 5.93
C SER A 38 1.36 13.35 4.91
N GLU A 39 1.48 14.22 3.91
CA GLU A 39 2.56 14.18 2.92
C GLU A 39 3.93 14.39 3.58
N GLU A 40 3.99 15.30 4.56
CA GLU A 40 5.21 15.64 5.29
C GLU A 40 5.76 14.42 6.03
N ARG A 41 4.89 13.68 6.74
CA ARG A 41 5.29 12.45 7.44
C ARG A 41 5.78 11.38 6.48
N ILE A 42 5.16 11.24 5.31
CA ILE A 42 5.62 10.30 4.28
C ILE A 42 7.02 10.70 3.78
N ALA A 43 7.24 11.98 3.49
CA ALA A 43 8.53 12.49 3.03
C ALA A 43 9.64 12.31 4.08
N GLU A 44 9.34 12.51 5.36
CA GLU A 44 10.26 12.25 6.47
C GLU A 44 10.66 10.77 6.57
N ILE A 45 9.69 9.86 6.46
CA ILE A 45 9.94 8.41 6.46
C ILE A 45 10.84 8.04 5.29
N LEU A 46 10.56 8.55 4.09
CA LEU A 46 11.38 8.29 2.90
C LEU A 46 12.81 8.76 3.07
N LYS A 47 13.01 10.02 3.51
CA LYS A 47 14.34 10.58 3.81
C LYS A 47 15.07 9.75 4.87
N LYS A 48 14.34 9.31 5.91
CA LYS A 48 14.93 8.50 6.97
C LYS A 48 15.38 7.13 6.44
N LEU A 49 14.56 6.46 5.65
CA LEU A 49 14.91 5.18 5.02
C LEU A 49 16.09 5.32 4.04
N GLU A 50 16.13 6.41 3.28
CA GLU A 50 17.26 6.73 2.40
C GLU A 50 18.56 6.97 3.17
N SER A 51 18.47 7.63 4.34
CA SER A 51 19.65 7.98 5.16
C SER A 51 20.49 6.78 5.61
N PHE A 52 19.94 5.56 5.59
CA PHE A 52 20.70 4.33 5.86
C PHE A 52 21.67 3.96 4.72
N GLY A 53 21.57 4.62 3.56
CA GLY A 53 22.52 4.58 2.45
C GLY A 53 22.47 3.34 1.55
N THR A 54 21.92 2.21 2.01
CA THR A 54 21.73 1.02 1.18
C THR A 54 20.59 0.15 1.69
N ARG A 55 19.89 -0.50 0.77
CA ARG A 55 18.82 -1.48 1.01
C ARG A 55 19.25 -2.92 0.67
N ASN A 56 20.55 -3.12 0.42
CA ASN A 56 21.08 -4.42 0.01
C ASN A 56 21.12 -5.39 1.20
N THR A 57 20.62 -6.61 0.99
CA THR A 57 20.62 -7.72 1.96
C THR A 57 21.99 -7.99 2.57
N PHE A 58 23.07 -7.88 1.78
CA PHE A 58 24.45 -8.14 2.20
C PHE A 58 25.17 -6.90 2.75
N SER A 59 24.46 -5.80 2.98
CA SER A 59 25.04 -4.65 3.69
C SER A 59 25.21 -4.95 5.19
N SER A 60 25.86 -4.02 5.91
CA SER A 60 26.15 -4.19 7.34
C SER A 60 24.89 -4.50 8.15
N GLN A 61 25.04 -5.50 9.03
CA GLN A 61 24.00 -6.05 9.89
C GLN A 61 24.01 -5.42 11.29
N ASP A 62 25.14 -4.85 11.68
CA ASP A 62 25.51 -4.47 13.04
C ASP A 62 25.87 -2.98 13.19
N ASN A 63 26.09 -2.27 12.09
CA ASN A 63 26.31 -0.83 12.14
C ASN A 63 25.06 -0.10 12.65
N PRO A 64 25.20 0.83 13.61
CA PRO A 64 24.05 1.48 14.25
C PRO A 64 23.31 2.48 13.37
N THR A 65 23.93 3.01 12.32
CA THR A 65 23.40 4.15 11.54
C THR A 65 23.34 3.91 10.04
N ARG A 66 24.00 2.87 9.51
CA ARG A 66 24.09 2.59 8.07
C ARG A 66 23.80 1.12 7.76
N GLY A 67 23.16 0.86 6.63
CA GLY A 67 22.89 -0.49 6.13
C GLY A 67 21.57 -1.09 6.60
N VAL A 68 21.32 -2.33 6.17
CA VAL A 68 20.05 -3.04 6.36
C VAL A 68 19.76 -3.33 7.84
N GLY A 69 20.79 -3.55 8.66
CA GLY A 69 20.66 -3.75 10.11
C GLY A 69 20.09 -2.53 10.83
N ALA A 70 20.65 -1.34 10.58
CA ALA A 70 20.14 -0.08 11.12
C ALA A 70 18.70 0.20 10.65
N ALA A 71 18.43 -0.02 9.36
CA ALA A 71 17.11 0.22 8.77
C ALA A 71 16.02 -0.66 9.41
N ARG A 72 16.24 -1.98 9.52
CA ARG A 72 15.24 -2.89 10.10
C ARG A 72 14.97 -2.60 11.58
N LYS A 73 16.01 -2.23 12.34
CA LYS A 73 15.85 -1.86 13.75
C LYS A 73 15.02 -0.59 13.88
N TRP A 74 15.25 0.38 13.01
CA TRP A 74 14.42 1.59 12.99
C TRP A 74 12.96 1.28 12.67
N ILE A 75 12.67 0.48 11.64
CA ILE A 75 11.30 0.06 11.28
C ILE A 75 10.62 -0.66 12.45
N TYR A 76 11.35 -1.56 13.12
CA TYR A 76 10.86 -2.26 14.31
C TYR A 76 10.42 -1.29 15.41
N GLU A 77 11.24 -0.28 15.74
CA GLU A 77 10.88 0.73 16.73
C GLU A 77 9.73 1.63 16.27
N GLN A 78 9.63 1.95 14.97
CA GLN A 78 8.48 2.71 14.44
C GLN A 78 7.17 1.96 14.66
N PHE A 79 7.12 0.68 14.31
CA PHE A 79 5.92 -0.13 14.52
C PHE A 79 5.54 -0.23 16.00
N ARG A 80 6.52 -0.40 16.90
CA ARG A 80 6.26 -0.38 18.34
C ARG A 80 5.71 0.96 18.84
N GLY A 81 6.16 2.06 18.24
CA GLY A 81 5.72 3.41 18.59
C GLY A 81 4.30 3.75 18.13
N TYR A 82 3.76 3.06 17.11
CA TYR A 82 2.43 3.40 16.56
C TYR A 82 1.26 2.94 17.42
N SER A 83 1.40 1.87 18.20
CA SER A 83 0.36 1.42 19.13
C SER A 83 0.95 0.49 20.19
N PRO A 84 0.54 0.61 21.46
CA PRO A 84 0.90 -0.38 22.48
C PRO A 84 0.29 -1.77 22.22
N ARG A 85 -0.69 -1.88 21.29
CA ARG A 85 -1.33 -3.13 20.91
C ARG A 85 -0.58 -3.88 19.80
N PHE A 86 0.38 -3.26 19.14
CA PHE A 86 1.15 -3.95 18.11
C PHE A 86 2.06 -5.00 18.75
N GLU A 87 1.90 -6.25 18.31
CA GLU A 87 2.86 -7.33 18.53
C GLU A 87 3.92 -7.23 17.43
N VAL A 88 5.08 -6.65 17.77
CA VAL A 88 6.18 -6.43 16.82
C VAL A 88 7.30 -7.43 17.09
N SER A 89 7.74 -8.13 16.06
CA SER A 89 8.78 -9.15 16.16
C SER A 89 9.70 -9.14 14.94
N PHE A 90 10.87 -9.75 15.11
CA PHE A 90 11.69 -10.18 13.99
C PHE A 90 11.41 -11.64 13.69
N ASP A 91 11.06 -11.92 12.45
CA ASP A 91 11.07 -13.28 11.91
C ASP A 91 12.40 -13.47 11.17
N GLN A 92 13.34 -14.13 11.86
CA GLN A 92 14.71 -14.36 11.40
C GLN A 92 14.84 -15.76 10.81
N TYR A 93 15.47 -15.86 9.65
CA TYR A 93 15.89 -17.14 9.09
C TYR A 93 17.24 -17.03 8.40
N ARG A 94 18.05 -18.08 8.57
CA ARG A 94 19.39 -18.18 7.98
C ARG A 94 19.27 -18.75 6.57
N LEU A 95 19.70 -17.96 5.58
CA LEU A 95 19.92 -18.47 4.23
C LEU A 95 21.38 -18.87 4.08
N LYS A 96 21.60 -20.10 3.63
CA LYS A 96 22.93 -20.57 3.22
C LYS A 96 23.21 -20.12 1.80
N LYS A 97 24.49 -19.90 1.51
CA LYS A 97 24.98 -19.74 0.16
C LYS A 97 24.51 -20.91 -0.69
N ASP A 98 23.98 -20.58 -1.85
CA ASP A 98 23.56 -21.56 -2.83
C ASP A 98 24.62 -21.62 -3.95
N GLU A 99 25.24 -22.80 -4.07
CA GLU A 99 26.36 -23.07 -4.99
C GLU A 99 25.90 -23.36 -6.42
N THR A 100 24.58 -23.33 -6.70
CA THR A 100 24.08 -23.48 -8.07
C THR A 100 24.49 -22.30 -8.95
N ARG A 101 24.76 -22.57 -10.23
CA ARG A 101 25.11 -21.52 -11.20
C ARG A 101 23.95 -20.52 -11.33
N GLY A 102 24.23 -19.25 -11.08
CA GLY A 102 23.25 -18.16 -11.18
C GLY A 102 22.54 -17.83 -9.86
N SER A 103 22.96 -18.42 -8.74
CA SER A 103 22.41 -18.07 -7.44
C SER A 103 22.64 -16.60 -7.10
N ARG A 104 21.61 -15.96 -6.51
CA ARG A 104 21.67 -14.58 -6.02
C ARG A 104 22.15 -14.48 -4.57
N ILE A 105 22.35 -15.61 -3.90
CA ILE A 105 22.85 -15.68 -2.52
C ILE A 105 24.34 -16.01 -2.55
N ILE A 106 25.16 -14.97 -2.50
CA ILE A 106 26.62 -15.06 -2.71
C ILE A 106 27.40 -15.51 -1.47
N SER A 107 26.80 -15.40 -0.28
CA SER A 107 27.33 -15.86 1.00
C SER A 107 26.17 -16.22 1.92
N ASP A 108 26.44 -16.95 3.00
CA ASP A 108 25.45 -17.13 4.05
C ASP A 108 25.04 -15.76 4.62
N VAL A 109 23.74 -15.60 4.90
CA VAL A 109 23.17 -14.36 5.41
C VAL A 109 21.96 -14.64 6.29
N ASP A 110 21.81 -13.87 7.36
CA ASP A 110 20.58 -13.85 8.14
C ASP A 110 19.60 -12.85 7.52
N LEU A 111 18.43 -13.35 7.13
CA LEU A 111 17.32 -12.53 6.69
C LEU A 111 16.37 -12.27 7.86
N TYR A 112 15.77 -11.09 7.82
CA TYR A 112 14.87 -10.61 8.85
C TYR A 112 13.67 -9.96 8.19
N ASN A 113 12.49 -10.51 8.46
CA ASN A 113 11.25 -9.81 8.27
C ASN A 113 10.96 -8.99 9.54
N VAL A 114 10.50 -7.75 9.38
CA VAL A 114 9.97 -6.95 10.49
C VAL A 114 8.46 -7.07 10.45
N VAL A 115 7.89 -7.79 11.42
CA VAL A 115 6.47 -8.13 11.43
C VAL A 115 5.79 -7.36 12.56
N ALA A 116 4.72 -6.65 12.23
CA ALA A 116 3.84 -5.99 13.19
C ALA A 116 2.42 -6.50 13.03
N VAL A 117 1.90 -7.17 14.05
CA VAL A 117 0.52 -7.69 14.09
C VAL A 117 -0.29 -6.80 15.01
N LEU A 118 -1.44 -6.31 14.53
CA LEU A 118 -2.45 -5.69 15.38
C LEU A 118 -3.57 -6.70 15.62
N PRO A 119 -3.65 -7.34 16.80
CA PRO A 119 -4.70 -8.31 17.07
C PRO A 119 -6.08 -7.67 16.94
N GLY A 120 -6.97 -8.33 16.22
CA GLY A 120 -8.38 -7.97 16.19
C GLY A 120 -9.03 -8.17 17.56
N THR A 121 -10.24 -7.64 17.72
CA THR A 121 -11.10 -7.98 18.86
C THR A 121 -12.11 -9.02 18.40
N VAL A 122 -12.21 -10.13 19.11
CA VAL A 122 -13.38 -11.02 18.99
C VAL A 122 -14.55 -10.33 19.66
N ASN A 123 -15.52 -9.91 18.85
CA ASN A 123 -16.86 -9.52 19.29
C ASN A 123 -17.82 -10.66 18.95
#